data_AF-A0A0F9IN68-F1
#
_entry.id   AF-A0A0F9IN68-F1
#
_cell.length_a   1.000
_cell.length_b   1.000
_cell.length_c   1.000
_cell.angle_alpha   90.00
_cell.angle_beta   90.00
_cell.angle_gamma   90.00
#
_symmetry.space_group_name_H-M   'P 1'
#
loop_
_entity.id
_entity.type
_entity.pdbx_description
1 polymer ?
#
loop_
_entity_poly.entity_id
_entity_poly.type
_entity_poly.pdbx_seq_one_letter_code
_entity_poly.pdbx_strand_id
1 'polypeptide(L)'
;MPAVVAWPRSETGQFLSQGGRQPISCAVCGIGFELYASDIKRGRRFCSRPCAYRAGTPHPTRRKRVEKICEICTIHFEVCPSIAEGRRFCSNKCKGTSMTIRPQIQAFYASAVWQDIRQQVLARDGHRCTMCQSQPERLIAHHLDEMKNNPPETWTNIDRIVSACQPCHNDAHGFFFLEAV
;
A
#
# COMPACT_ATOMS: atom_id res chain seq x y z
N MET A 1 23.61 11.43 -56.87
CA MET A 1 24.56 10.91 -55.88
C MET A 1 25.04 12.09 -55.04
N PRO A 2 24.55 12.32 -53.79
CA PRO A 2 25.06 13.43 -53.00
C PRO A 2 26.33 13.03 -52.25
N ALA A 3 27.24 14.00 -52.15
CA ALA A 3 28.62 13.88 -51.74
C ALA A 3 28.82 13.49 -50.26
N VAL A 4 29.85 12.69 -50.02
CA VAL A 4 30.30 12.27 -48.69
C VAL A 4 31.20 13.38 -48.12
N VAL A 5 30.74 14.07 -47.07
CA VAL A 5 31.54 15.10 -46.39
C VAL A 5 32.50 14.41 -45.41
N ALA A 6 33.80 14.62 -45.62
CA ALA A 6 34.86 14.17 -44.72
C ALA A 6 34.97 15.10 -43.49
N TRP A 7 35.14 14.52 -42.30
CA TRP A 7 35.19 15.24 -41.01
C TRP A 7 36.64 15.35 -40.48
N PRO A 8 37.03 16.46 -39.83
CA PRO A 8 38.40 16.69 -39.40
C PRO A 8 38.74 15.93 -38.10
N ARG A 9 40.01 15.52 -37.97
CA ARG A 9 40.59 14.88 -36.79
C ARG A 9 41.14 15.94 -35.82
N SER A 10 40.98 15.72 -34.51
CA SER A 10 41.59 16.55 -33.46
C SER A 10 43.04 16.11 -33.16
N GLU A 11 43.97 17.06 -33.09
CA GLU A 11 45.42 16.85 -32.85
C GLU A 11 45.84 16.75 -31.37
N THR A 12 44.92 16.85 -30.41
CA THR A 12 45.28 16.91 -28.99
C THR A 12 45.11 15.55 -28.32
N GLY A 13 46.23 14.84 -28.14
CA GLY A 13 46.29 13.52 -27.50
C GLY A 13 45.61 13.44 -26.13
N GLN A 14 44.43 12.82 -26.09
CA GLN A 14 43.76 12.33 -24.88
C GLN A 14 43.08 10.98 -25.17
N PHE A 15 43.09 10.11 -24.15
CA PHE A 15 42.71 8.68 -24.16
C PHE A 15 41.57 8.28 -25.11
N LEU A 16 41.86 7.33 -26.01
CA LEU A 16 40.87 6.67 -26.87
C LEU A 16 39.98 5.72 -26.04
N SER A 17 38.88 6.23 -25.50
CA SER A 17 37.77 5.35 -25.13
C SER A 17 37.15 4.81 -26.42
N GLN A 18 37.20 3.49 -26.65
CA GLN A 18 36.63 2.81 -27.82
C GLN A 18 35.08 2.77 -27.78
N GLY A 19 34.45 3.91 -27.55
CA GLY A 19 33.00 4.03 -27.42
C GLY A 19 32.51 5.26 -28.15
N GLY A 20 32.79 5.36 -29.45
CA GLY A 20 32.20 6.41 -30.29
C GLY A 20 30.68 6.39 -30.17
N ARG A 21 30.07 7.57 -30.09
CA ARG A 21 28.61 7.66 -30.16
C ARG A 21 28.16 7.32 -31.58
N GLN A 22 27.15 6.49 -31.70
CA GLN A 22 26.56 6.06 -32.96
C GLN A 22 25.24 6.81 -33.18
N PRO A 23 24.96 7.28 -34.41
CA PRO A 23 23.69 7.91 -34.73
C PRO A 23 22.57 6.86 -34.76
N ILE A 24 21.43 7.19 -34.16
CA ILE A 24 20.21 6.38 -34.16
C ILE A 24 18.99 7.30 -34.32
N SER A 25 17.94 6.82 -34.96
CA SER A 25 16.67 7.55 -35.07
C SER A 25 15.73 7.19 -33.91
N CYS A 26 15.02 8.20 -33.39
CA CYS A 26 14.04 7.96 -32.36
C CYS A 26 12.84 7.19 -32.92
N ALA A 27 12.49 6.06 -32.29
CA ALA A 27 11.37 5.22 -32.71
C ALA A 27 9.96 5.85 -32.55
N VAL A 28 9.86 7.11 -32.09
CA VAL A 28 8.58 7.83 -31.91
C VAL A 28 8.49 9.08 -32.75
N CYS A 29 9.53 9.94 -32.74
CA CYS A 29 9.51 11.19 -33.48
C CYS A 29 10.40 11.20 -34.73
N GLY A 30 11.16 10.13 -35.00
CA GLY A 30 12.04 10.03 -36.16
C GLY A 30 13.32 10.87 -36.09
N ILE A 31 13.43 11.82 -35.15
CA ILE A 31 14.60 12.70 -34.99
C ILE A 31 15.86 11.86 -34.72
N GLY A 32 16.93 12.13 -35.46
CA GLY A 32 18.25 11.54 -35.28
C GLY A 32 18.97 12.09 -34.05
N PHE A 33 19.62 11.22 -33.28
CA PHE A 33 20.40 11.58 -32.11
C PHE A 33 21.53 10.56 -31.89
N GLU A 34 22.52 10.90 -31.07
CA GLU A 34 23.71 10.07 -30.86
C GLU A 34 23.69 9.36 -29.51
N LEU A 35 24.04 8.07 -29.50
CA LEU A 35 24.14 7.24 -28.30
C LEU A 35 25.42 6.43 -28.27
N TYR A 36 25.93 6.11 -27.08
CA TYR A 36 26.99 5.12 -26.96
C TYR A 36 26.51 3.75 -27.44
N ALA A 37 27.39 2.98 -28.10
CA ALA A 37 27.07 1.62 -28.55
C ALA A 37 26.56 0.72 -27.41
N SER A 38 27.02 0.94 -26.17
CA SER A 38 26.55 0.25 -24.97
C SER A 38 25.10 0.57 -24.63
N ASP A 39 24.64 1.80 -24.83
CA ASP A 39 23.25 2.21 -24.60
C ASP A 39 22.31 1.65 -25.66
N ILE A 40 22.78 1.56 -26.91
CA ILE A 40 22.05 0.92 -28.01
C ILE A 40 21.88 -0.57 -27.70
N LYS A 41 22.94 -1.26 -27.25
CA LYS A 41 22.89 -2.67 -26.81
C LYS A 41 21.93 -2.89 -25.64
N ARG A 42 21.81 -1.92 -24.72
CA ARG A 42 20.83 -1.94 -23.60
C ARG A 42 19.40 -1.62 -24.04
N GLY A 43 19.16 -1.32 -25.32
CA GLY A 43 17.84 -1.10 -25.89
C GLY A 43 17.34 0.35 -25.83
N ARG A 44 18.21 1.34 -25.63
CA ARG A 44 17.82 2.76 -25.68
C ARG A 44 17.54 3.17 -27.13
N ARG A 45 16.33 3.68 -27.38
CA ARG A 45 15.79 3.96 -28.73
C ARG A 45 14.99 5.27 -28.84
N PHE A 46 15.05 6.12 -27.82
CA PHE A 46 14.31 7.37 -27.75
C PHE A 46 15.24 8.55 -27.51
N CYS A 47 14.99 9.66 -28.21
CA CYS A 47 15.79 10.87 -28.08
C CYS A 47 15.58 11.60 -26.75
N SER A 48 14.41 11.42 -26.10
CA SER A 48 14.04 12.12 -24.87
C SER A 48 13.07 11.31 -23.99
N ARG A 49 12.94 11.70 -22.72
CA ARG A 49 11.94 11.14 -21.79
C ARG A 49 10.51 11.25 -22.33
N PRO A 50 10.06 12.40 -22.90
CA PRO A 50 8.75 12.49 -23.56
C PRO A 50 8.53 11.45 -24.68
N CYS A 51 9.54 11.19 -25.53
CA CYS A 51 9.42 10.14 -26.55
C CYS A 51 9.34 8.75 -25.93
N ALA A 52 10.11 8.48 -24.87
CA ALA A 52 10.01 7.22 -24.15
C ALA A 52 8.63 7.01 -23.49
N TYR A 53 8.04 8.08 -22.94
CA TYR A 53 6.68 8.04 -22.39
C TYR A 53 5.61 7.82 -23.47
N ARG A 54 5.70 8.51 -24.62
CA ARG A 54 4.79 8.33 -25.76
C ARG A 54 4.86 6.94 -26.37
N ALA A 55 6.03 6.32 -26.37
CA ALA A 55 6.20 4.94 -26.82
C ALA A 55 5.49 3.92 -25.91
N GLY A 56 5.02 4.35 -24.73
CA GLY A 56 4.38 3.48 -23.75
C GLY A 56 5.30 2.36 -23.25
N THR A 57 6.63 2.47 -23.41
CA THR A 57 7.54 1.36 -23.07
C THR A 57 7.39 1.01 -21.60
N PRO A 58 6.82 -0.15 -21.27
CA PRO A 58 6.57 -0.50 -19.90
C PRO A 58 7.92 -0.74 -19.22
N HIS A 59 8.20 -0.05 -18.12
CA HIS A 59 9.33 -0.41 -17.28
C HIS A 59 9.16 -1.87 -16.83
N PRO A 60 10.22 -2.72 -16.82
CA PRO A 60 10.09 -4.14 -16.47
C PRO A 60 9.38 -4.39 -15.13
N THR A 61 9.55 -3.48 -14.16
CA THR A 61 8.88 -3.53 -12.85
C THR A 61 7.38 -3.19 -12.87
N ARG A 62 6.81 -2.73 -14.00
CA ARG A 62 5.36 -2.44 -14.10
C ARG A 62 4.47 -3.68 -14.20
N ARG A 63 5.01 -4.89 -14.33
CA ARG A 63 4.22 -6.11 -14.62
C ARG A 63 3.75 -6.90 -13.40
N LYS A 64 4.43 -6.84 -12.26
CA LYS A 64 3.95 -7.52 -11.03
C LYS A 64 3.05 -6.56 -10.24
N ARG A 65 1.79 -6.93 -10.10
CA ARG A 65 0.81 -6.28 -9.21
C ARG A 65 0.35 -7.29 -8.17
N VAL A 66 0.03 -6.77 -6.99
CA VAL A 66 -0.56 -7.52 -5.88
C VAL A 66 -1.94 -6.92 -5.66
N GLU A 67 -2.94 -7.77 -5.55
CA GLU A 67 -4.30 -7.36 -5.22
C GLU A 67 -4.42 -7.14 -3.70
N LYS A 68 -5.11 -6.07 -3.33
CA LYS A 68 -5.37 -5.66 -1.94
C LYS A 68 -6.82 -5.25 -1.80
N ILE A 69 -7.38 -5.43 -0.61
CA ILE A 69 -8.71 -4.94 -0.25
C ILE A 69 -8.51 -3.64 0.55
N CYS A 70 -9.27 -2.60 0.21
CA CYS A 70 -9.25 -1.34 0.95
C CYS A 70 -9.94 -1.50 2.30
N GLU A 71 -9.27 -1.13 3.40
CA GLU A 71 -9.82 -1.24 4.76
C GLU A 71 -11.04 -0.33 5.03
N ILE A 72 -11.36 0.62 4.15
CA ILE A 72 -12.46 1.58 4.38
C ILE A 72 -13.67 1.31 3.49
N CYS A 73 -13.45 1.07 2.19
CA CYS A 73 -14.54 0.90 1.24
C CYS A 73 -14.66 -0.52 0.70
N THR A 74 -13.85 -1.46 1.21
CA THR A 74 -13.82 -2.89 0.84
C THR A 74 -13.63 -3.20 -0.66
N ILE A 75 -13.33 -2.18 -1.47
CA ILE A 75 -13.01 -2.33 -2.90
C ILE A 75 -11.63 -2.96 -3.08
N HIS A 76 -11.53 -3.87 -4.03
CA HIS A 76 -10.29 -4.49 -4.50
C HIS A 76 -9.47 -3.51 -5.35
N PHE A 77 -8.17 -3.42 -5.11
CA PHE A 77 -7.26 -2.54 -5.85
C PHE A 77 -5.86 -3.14 -5.99
N GLU A 78 -5.14 -2.70 -7.03
CA GLU A 78 -3.83 -3.24 -7.36
C GLU A 78 -2.68 -2.32 -6.91
N VAL A 79 -1.61 -2.92 -6.40
CA VAL A 79 -0.40 -2.22 -5.94
C VAL A 79 0.87 -2.92 -6.40
N CYS A 80 1.96 -2.17 -6.52
CA CYS A 80 3.28 -2.78 -6.74
C CYS A 80 3.71 -3.57 -5.48
N PRO A 81 4.34 -4.76 -5.63
CA PRO A 81 4.77 -5.58 -4.49
C PRO A 81 5.59 -4.82 -3.44
N SER A 82 6.47 -3.93 -3.88
CA SER A 82 7.37 -3.16 -3.00
C SER A 82 6.66 -2.21 -2.04
N ILE A 83 5.39 -1.87 -2.30
CA ILE A 83 4.59 -1.00 -1.44
C ILE A 83 3.38 -1.73 -0.85
N ALA A 84 3.18 -3.01 -1.19
CA ALA A 84 1.96 -3.74 -0.87
C ALA A 84 1.74 -3.93 0.63
N GLU A 85 2.83 -4.10 1.38
CA GLU A 85 2.80 -4.27 2.83
C GLU A 85 2.29 -3.02 3.55
N GLY A 86 2.78 -1.83 3.18
CA GLY A 86 2.36 -0.56 3.80
C GLY A 86 1.07 0.03 3.23
N ARG A 87 0.59 -0.43 2.07
CA ARG A 87 -0.56 0.18 1.38
C ARG A 87 -1.88 -0.45 1.85
N ARG A 88 -2.59 0.31 2.69
CA ARG A 88 -3.87 -0.09 3.31
C ARG A 88 -5.13 0.42 2.59
N PHE A 89 -5.00 1.50 1.82
CA PHE A 89 -6.13 2.21 1.23
C PHE A 89 -6.01 2.34 -0.29
N CYS A 90 -7.14 2.25 -0.99
CA CYS A 90 -7.19 2.39 -2.45
C CYS A 90 -6.92 3.84 -2.91
N SER A 91 -7.30 4.84 -2.11
CA SER A 91 -7.22 6.26 -2.47
C SER A 91 -6.87 7.17 -1.28
N ASN A 92 -6.45 8.41 -1.58
CA ASN A 92 -6.24 9.45 -0.56
C ASN A 92 -7.53 9.82 0.17
N LYS A 93 -8.70 9.68 -0.48
CA LYS A 93 -10.01 9.87 0.16
C LYS A 93 -10.22 8.88 1.30
N CYS A 94 -10.05 7.58 1.03
CA CYS A 94 -10.16 6.54 2.06
C CYS A 94 -9.12 6.72 3.18
N LYS A 95 -7.89 7.14 2.84
CA LYS A 95 -6.88 7.47 3.85
C LYS A 95 -7.35 8.62 4.76
N GLY A 96 -7.89 9.70 4.18
CA GLY A 96 -8.45 10.83 4.93
C GLY A 96 -9.59 10.41 5.86
N THR A 97 -10.53 9.62 5.35
CA THR A 97 -11.63 9.06 6.16
C THR A 97 -11.10 8.28 7.37
N SER A 98 -10.10 7.41 7.16
CA SER A 98 -9.46 6.68 8.27
C SER A 98 -8.82 7.60 9.31
N MET A 99 -8.23 8.73 8.88
CA MET A 99 -7.64 9.72 9.78
C MET A 99 -8.70 10.46 10.61
N THR A 100 -9.90 10.68 10.08
CA THR A 100 -11.01 11.32 10.78
C THR A 100 -11.71 10.39 11.77
N ILE A 101 -11.88 9.11 11.40
CA ILE A 101 -12.57 8.12 12.25
C ILE A 101 -11.76 7.81 13.53
N ARG A 102 -10.42 7.80 13.44
CA ARG A 102 -9.55 7.47 14.59
C ARG A 102 -9.77 8.35 15.83
N PRO A 103 -9.74 9.70 15.74
CA PRO A 103 -10.09 10.58 16.85
C PRO A 103 -11.50 10.32 17.42
N GLN A 104 -12.48 10.00 16.56
CA GLN A 104 -13.84 9.73 17.00
C GLN A 104 -13.92 8.44 17.83
N ILE A 105 -13.24 7.37 17.39
CA ILE A 105 -13.13 6.12 18.14
C ILE A 105 -12.44 6.37 19.50
N GLN A 106 -11.36 7.15 19.51
CA GLN A 106 -10.65 7.49 20.76
C GLN A 106 -11.55 8.27 21.73
N ALA A 107 -12.30 9.25 21.22
CA ALA A 107 -13.26 10.02 22.01
C ALA A 107 -14.41 9.14 22.53
N PHE A 108 -14.89 8.19 21.72
CA PHE A 108 -15.90 7.23 22.12
C PHE A 108 -15.43 6.36 23.30
N TYR A 109 -14.24 5.77 23.21
CA TYR A 109 -13.67 4.97 24.31
C TYR A 109 -13.43 5.79 25.60
N ALA A 110 -13.22 7.10 25.48
CA ALA A 110 -13.09 8.00 26.62
C ALA A 110 -14.45 8.48 27.18
N SER A 111 -15.55 8.22 26.48
CA SER A 111 -16.87 8.74 26.83
C SER A 111 -17.52 7.98 28.00
N ALA A 112 -18.40 8.67 28.73
CA ALA A 112 -19.24 8.04 29.76
C ALA A 112 -20.18 6.97 29.18
N VAL A 113 -20.63 7.15 27.93
CA VAL A 113 -21.48 6.18 27.21
C VAL A 113 -20.76 4.83 27.09
N TRP A 114 -19.49 4.84 26.71
CA TRP A 114 -18.71 3.59 26.64
C TRP A 114 -18.49 2.96 28.02
N GLN A 115 -18.24 3.77 29.05
CA GLN A 115 -18.07 3.25 30.41
C GLN A 115 -19.33 2.55 30.91
N ASP A 116 -20.52 3.12 30.64
CA ASP A 116 -21.81 2.55 30.99
C ASP A 116 -22.09 1.25 30.21
N ILE A 117 -21.97 1.29 28.88
CA ILE A 117 -22.10 0.09 28.01
C ILE A 117 -21.17 -1.03 28.47
N ARG A 118 -19.93 -0.69 28.79
CA ARG A 118 -18.95 -1.64 29.28
C ARG A 118 -19.40 -2.32 30.57
N GLN A 119 -19.95 -1.57 31.53
CA GLN A 119 -20.48 -2.14 32.76
C GLN A 119 -21.69 -3.04 32.49
N GLN A 120 -22.61 -2.62 31.63
CA GLN A 120 -23.77 -3.42 31.23
C GLN A 120 -23.37 -4.76 30.60
N VAL A 121 -22.41 -4.74 29.66
CA VAL A 121 -21.90 -5.95 29.00
C VAL A 121 -21.24 -6.90 30.00
N LEU A 122 -20.38 -6.38 30.89
CA LEU A 122 -19.74 -7.22 31.91
C LEU A 122 -20.75 -7.81 32.90
N ALA A 123 -21.75 -7.03 33.31
CA ALA A 123 -22.81 -7.49 34.21
C ALA A 123 -23.68 -8.57 33.55
N ARG A 124 -24.10 -8.35 32.29
CA ARG A 124 -24.83 -9.33 31.46
C ARG A 124 -24.08 -10.65 31.38
N ASP A 125 -22.77 -10.59 31.14
CA ASP A 125 -21.92 -11.76 30.94
C ASP A 125 -21.44 -12.37 32.28
N GLY A 126 -21.94 -11.91 33.42
CA GLY A 126 -21.60 -12.45 34.74
C GLY A 126 -20.11 -12.31 35.09
N HIS A 127 -19.45 -11.27 34.57
CA HIS A 127 -18.01 -11.05 34.67
C HIS A 127 -17.19 -12.29 34.23
N ARG A 128 -17.65 -12.96 33.16
CA ARG A 128 -16.96 -14.07 32.50
C ARG A 128 -16.60 -13.73 31.07
N CYS A 129 -15.50 -14.31 30.60
CA CYS A 129 -15.22 -14.35 29.17
C CYS A 129 -16.30 -15.17 28.46
N THR A 130 -16.97 -14.62 27.46
CA THR A 130 -18.02 -15.31 26.70
C THR A 130 -17.47 -16.46 25.85
N MET A 131 -16.19 -16.39 25.46
CA MET A 131 -15.55 -17.40 24.59
C MET A 131 -15.00 -18.60 25.36
N CYS A 132 -14.31 -18.37 26.48
CA CYS A 132 -13.66 -19.45 27.25
C CYS A 132 -14.21 -19.63 28.67
N GLN A 133 -15.21 -18.83 29.07
CA GLN A 133 -15.88 -18.89 30.38
C GLN A 133 -14.99 -18.59 31.60
N SER A 134 -13.74 -18.17 31.40
CA SER A 134 -12.84 -17.76 32.49
C SER A 134 -13.31 -16.47 33.18
N GLN A 135 -12.92 -16.29 34.46
CA GLN A 135 -13.15 -15.09 35.25
C GLN A 135 -11.81 -14.41 35.61
N PRO A 136 -11.11 -13.79 34.64
CA PRO A 136 -9.90 -13.05 34.95
C PRO A 136 -10.24 -11.75 35.70
N GLU A 137 -9.27 -11.22 36.44
CA GLU A 137 -9.40 -9.92 37.13
C GLU A 137 -9.69 -8.77 36.14
N ARG A 138 -9.19 -8.88 34.91
CA ARG A 138 -9.38 -7.89 33.86
C ARG A 138 -10.07 -8.51 32.64
N LEU A 139 -11.33 -8.13 32.42
CA LEU A 139 -12.09 -8.39 31.20
C LEU A 139 -12.17 -7.16 30.30
N ILE A 140 -12.24 -7.40 29.00
CA ILE A 140 -12.35 -6.38 27.95
C ILE A 140 -13.74 -6.50 27.33
N ALA A 141 -14.43 -5.37 27.16
CA ALA A 141 -15.63 -5.32 26.31
C ALA A 141 -15.16 -5.13 24.87
N HIS A 142 -15.39 -6.14 24.04
CA HIS A 142 -14.89 -6.25 22.67
C HIS A 142 -16.04 -6.11 21.67
N HIS A 143 -15.96 -5.17 20.74
CA HIS A 143 -16.88 -5.09 19.61
C HIS A 143 -16.64 -6.24 18.63
N LEU A 144 -17.69 -7.02 18.32
CA LEU A 144 -17.64 -8.11 17.34
C LEU A 144 -17.36 -7.60 15.92
N ASP A 145 -17.81 -6.39 15.60
CA ASP A 145 -17.45 -5.73 14.35
C ASP A 145 -16.44 -4.62 14.58
N GLU A 146 -15.42 -4.53 13.73
CA GLU A 146 -14.42 -3.46 13.82
C GLU A 146 -15.08 -2.08 13.64
N MET A 147 -15.02 -1.23 14.66
CA MET A 147 -15.62 0.12 14.64
C MET A 147 -15.13 0.98 13.46
N LYS A 148 -13.89 0.78 12.99
CA LYS A 148 -13.33 1.53 11.84
C LYS A 148 -14.03 1.24 10.52
N ASN A 149 -14.73 0.11 10.41
CA ASN A 149 -15.42 -0.33 9.19
C ASN A 149 -16.95 -0.14 9.30
N ASN A 150 -17.45 0.32 10.46
CA ASN A 150 -18.87 0.45 10.75
C ASN A 150 -19.23 1.88 11.14
N PRO A 151 -20.44 2.34 10.81
CA PRO A 151 -20.81 3.72 11.03
C PRO A 151 -21.03 4.00 12.54
N PRO A 152 -20.78 5.23 13.03
CA PRO A 152 -20.76 5.53 14.47
C PRO A 152 -22.03 5.19 15.24
N GLU A 153 -23.18 5.22 14.58
CA GLU A 153 -24.48 4.85 15.14
C GLU A 153 -24.55 3.38 15.60
N THR A 154 -23.69 2.49 15.09
CA THR A 154 -23.69 1.07 15.51
C THR A 154 -22.75 0.80 16.68
N TRP A 155 -21.92 1.76 17.10
CA TRP A 155 -20.89 1.56 18.12
C TRP A 155 -21.44 1.32 19.52
N THR A 156 -22.68 1.75 19.77
CA THR A 156 -23.38 1.60 21.04
C THR A 156 -24.24 0.33 21.12
N ASN A 157 -24.28 -0.48 20.06
CA ASN A 157 -25.08 -1.70 20.05
C ASN A 157 -24.47 -2.77 20.98
N ILE A 158 -25.08 -2.92 22.16
CA ILE A 158 -24.67 -3.85 23.22
C ILE A 158 -24.65 -5.31 22.75
N ASP A 159 -25.56 -5.70 21.85
CA ASP A 159 -25.64 -7.08 21.35
C ASP A 159 -24.45 -7.45 20.45
N ARG A 160 -23.74 -6.44 19.93
CA ARG A 160 -22.52 -6.60 19.14
C ARG A 160 -21.26 -6.41 19.96
N ILE A 161 -21.36 -6.42 21.30
CA ILE A 161 -20.23 -6.29 22.22
C ILE A 161 -20.23 -7.47 23.19
N VAL A 162 -19.06 -8.09 23.37
CA VAL A 162 -18.88 -9.27 24.21
C VAL A 162 -17.79 -9.06 25.26
N SER A 163 -17.92 -9.70 26.42
CA SER A 163 -16.84 -9.77 27.40
C SER A 163 -15.81 -10.81 26.95
N ALA A 164 -14.54 -10.40 26.84
CA ALA A 164 -13.42 -11.25 26.45
C ALA A 164 -12.27 -11.10 27.44
N CYS A 165 -11.59 -12.21 27.76
CA CYS A 165 -10.27 -12.16 28.40
C CYS A 165 -9.20 -11.70 27.40
N GLN A 166 -8.04 -11.27 27.90
CA GLN A 166 -6.97 -10.77 27.04
C GLN A 166 -6.53 -11.78 25.94
N PRO A 167 -6.37 -13.09 26.22
CA PRO A 167 -6.07 -14.08 25.18
C PRO A 167 -7.14 -14.11 24.08
N CYS A 168 -8.40 -14.34 24.44
CA CYS A 168 -9.48 -14.43 23.45
C CYS A 168 -9.69 -13.12 22.68
N HIS A 169 -9.48 -11.97 23.31
CA HIS A 169 -9.51 -10.68 22.63
C HIS A 169 -8.44 -10.58 21.53
N ASN A 170 -7.24 -11.08 21.79
CA ASN A 170 -6.15 -11.08 20.82
C ASN A 170 -6.45 -12.03 19.65
N ASP A 171 -6.99 -13.22 19.96
CA ASP A 171 -7.41 -14.20 18.95
C ASP A 171 -8.47 -13.61 18.02
N ALA A 172 -9.44 -12.88 18.56
CA ALA A 172 -10.51 -12.24 17.79
C ALA A 172 -10.01 -11.15 16.82
N HIS A 173 -8.92 -10.44 17.16
CA HIS A 173 -8.29 -9.47 16.25
C HIS A 173 -7.35 -10.12 15.22
N GLY A 174 -7.29 -11.45 15.15
CA GLY A 174 -6.45 -12.16 14.20
C GLY A 174 -4.96 -12.13 14.57
N PHE A 175 -4.61 -11.84 15.83
CA PHE A 175 -3.34 -12.34 16.38
C PHE A 175 -3.52 -13.84 16.66
N PHE A 176 -3.69 -14.62 15.60
CA PHE A 176 -3.53 -16.06 15.63
C PHE A 176 -2.11 -16.34 16.13
N PHE A 177 -1.95 -16.66 17.41
CA PHE A 177 -0.89 -17.56 17.80
C PHE A 177 -1.26 -18.89 17.12
N LEU A 178 -0.60 -19.18 16.01
CA LEU A 178 -0.50 -20.55 15.53
C LEU A 178 0.00 -21.39 16.70
N GLU A 179 -0.85 -22.29 17.20
CA GLU A 179 -0.40 -23.31 18.15
C GLU A 179 0.75 -24.08 17.50
N ALA A 180 1.87 -24.12 18.21
CA ALA A 180 2.92 -25.08 17.96
C ALA A 180 2.34 -26.49 18.04
N VAL A 181 2.50 -27.25 16.96
CA VAL A 181 2.51 -28.72 16.97
C VAL A 181 3.92 -29.15 16.63
#